data_AF-A0A7R9A7D6-F1
#
_entry.id   AF-A0A7R9A7D6-F1
#
_cell.length_a   1.000
_cell.length_b   1.000
_cell.length_c   1.000
_cell.angle_alpha   90.00
_cell.angle_beta   90.00
_cell.angle_gamma   90.00
#
_symmetry.space_group_name_H-M   'P 1'
#
loop_
_entity.id
_entity.type
_entity.pdbx_description
1 polymer ?
#
loop_
_entity_poly.entity_id
_entity_poly.type
_entity_poly.pdbx_seq_one_letter_code
_entity_poly.pdbx_strand_id
1 'polypeptide(L)'
;MTQSVPPPIRTPFTDVTGYLWTAQRGHKCADFEIRYMECMEAYGYYQGRGKCKDYRDDLGECIMRWKQMFRTDAIRAWRKKKYQEGKLKEKYAEPPPLDSYSPAT
;
A
#
# COMPACT_ATOMS: atom_id res chain seq x y z
N MET A 1 7.13 6.72 -10.12
CA MET A 1 6.41 5.65 -9.40
C MET A 1 5.65 4.87 -10.44
N THR A 2 5.95 3.57 -10.49
CA THR A 2 6.00 2.70 -11.67
C THR A 2 4.64 2.50 -12.33
N GLN A 3 4.41 3.22 -13.43
CA GLN A 3 3.52 2.71 -14.46
C GLN A 3 4.14 1.44 -15.03
N SER A 4 3.31 0.45 -15.33
CA SER A 4 3.61 -0.64 -16.26
C SER A 4 3.81 -0.06 -17.68
N VAL A 5 4.74 0.88 -17.84
CA VAL A 5 5.13 1.37 -19.15
C VAL A 5 5.76 0.17 -19.84
N PRO A 6 5.18 -0.35 -20.94
CA PRO A 6 5.82 -1.41 -21.68
C PRO A 6 7.22 -0.91 -22.06
N PRO A 7 8.26 -1.75 -21.94
CA PRO A 7 9.59 -1.34 -22.31
C PRO A 7 9.56 -0.81 -23.75
N PRO A 8 10.23 0.33 -24.03
CA PRO A 8 10.20 0.94 -25.36
C PRO A 8 10.72 -0.02 -26.45
N ILE A 9 11.51 -1.02 -26.05
CA ILE A 9 11.95 -2.13 -26.87
C ILE A 9 11.54 -3.43 -26.17
N ARG A 10 10.66 -4.21 -26.78
CA ARG A 10 10.28 -5.54 -26.29
C ARG A 10 11.35 -6.55 -26.68
N THR A 11 11.99 -7.14 -25.67
CA THR A 11 12.96 -8.23 -25.80
C THR A 11 12.59 -9.37 -24.84
N PRO A 12 13.06 -10.60 -25.09
CA PRO A 12 12.84 -11.70 -24.16
C PRO A 12 13.31 -11.39 -22.73
N PHE A 13 14.39 -10.61 -22.60
CA PHE A 13 14.90 -10.18 -21.29
C PHE A 13 13.98 -9.18 -20.59
N THR A 14 13.42 -8.22 -21.32
CA THR A 14 12.49 -7.24 -20.73
C THR A 14 11.14 -7.87 -20.37
N ASP A 15 10.71 -8.90 -21.10
CA ASP A 15 9.47 -9.63 -20.77
C ASP A 15 9.65 -10.47 -19.49
N VAL A 16 10.80 -11.15 -19.33
CA VAL A 16 11.09 -11.93 -18.13
C VAL A 16 11.35 -11.05 -16.90
N THR A 17 12.06 -9.93 -17.06
CA THR A 17 12.39 -9.03 -15.93
C THR A 17 11.27 -8.05 -15.57
N GLY A 18 10.27 -7.88 -16.42
CA GLY A 18 9.12 -7.00 -16.17
C GLY A 18 8.34 -7.36 -14.90
N TYR A 19 8.22 -8.65 -14.60
CA TYR A 19 7.53 -9.13 -13.38
C TYR A 19 8.21 -8.67 -12.08
N LEU A 20 9.52 -8.40 -12.09
CA LEU A 20 10.26 -7.98 -10.88
C LEU A 20 9.81 -6.61 -10.36
N TRP A 21 9.23 -5.78 -11.21
CA TRP A 21 8.85 -4.40 -10.90
C TRP A 21 7.35 -4.22 -10.68
N THR A 22 6.59 -5.32 -10.67
CA THR A 22 5.13 -5.32 -10.45
C THR A 22 4.81 -5.64 -8.99
N ALA A 23 3.73 -5.05 -8.47
CA ALA A 23 3.21 -5.42 -7.15
C ALA A 23 2.57 -6.82 -7.17
N GLN A 24 2.31 -7.39 -8.35
CA GLN A 24 1.83 -8.77 -8.53
C GLN A 24 2.70 -9.86 -7.91
N ARG A 25 3.98 -9.59 -7.66
CA ARG A 25 4.85 -10.53 -6.94
C ARG A 25 4.46 -10.68 -5.46
N GLY A 26 3.80 -9.68 -4.88
CA GLY A 26 3.34 -9.68 -3.50
C GLY A 26 1.82 -9.60 -3.43
N HIS A 27 1.16 -10.62 -2.90
CA HIS A 27 -0.31 -10.69 -2.78
C HIS A 27 -0.94 -9.46 -2.08
N LYS A 28 -0.18 -8.69 -1.30
CA LYS A 28 -0.69 -7.57 -0.48
C LYS A 28 -1.14 -6.36 -1.28
N CYS A 29 -0.53 -6.06 -2.43
CA CYS A 29 -0.85 -4.86 -3.23
C CYS A 29 -1.29 -5.18 -4.67
N ALA A 30 -1.36 -6.46 -5.03
CA ALA A 30 -1.80 -6.96 -6.33
C ALA A 30 -3.18 -6.40 -6.75
N ASP A 31 -4.16 -6.44 -5.85
CA ASP A 31 -5.53 -5.97 -6.14
C ASP A 31 -5.59 -4.47 -6.42
N PHE A 32 -4.77 -3.66 -5.73
CA PHE A 32 -4.69 -2.23 -5.98
C PHE A 32 -4.02 -1.93 -7.32
N GLU A 33 -3.02 -2.72 -7.71
CA GLU A 33 -2.37 -2.61 -9.01
C GLU A 33 -3.35 -2.93 -10.15
N ILE A 34 -4.12 -4.02 -10.04
CA ILE A 34 -5.14 -4.38 -11.03
C ILE A 34 -6.18 -3.27 -11.21
N ARG A 35 -6.73 -2.72 -10.12
CA ARG A 35 -7.73 -1.63 -10.20
C ARG A 35 -7.20 -0.37 -10.87
N TYR A 36 -5.94 0.00 -10.56
CA TYR A 36 -5.29 1.12 -11.22
C TYR A 36 -5.10 0.85 -12.73
N MET A 37 -4.71 -0.37 -13.09
CA MET A 37 -4.52 -0.79 -14.47
C MET A 37 -5.82 -0.80 -15.27
N GLU A 38 -6.91 -1.35 -14.72
CA GLU A 38 -8.24 -1.34 -15.35
C GLU A 38 -8.72 0.08 -15.63
N CYS A 39 -8.52 1.01 -14.69
CA CYS A 39 -8.86 2.41 -14.90
C CYS A 39 -8.00 3.06 -16.00
N MET A 40 -6.70 2.79 -16.01
CA MET A 40 -5.78 3.31 -17.02
C MET A 40 -6.05 2.73 -18.42
N GLU A 41 -6.48 1.47 -18.51
CA GLU A 41 -6.90 0.84 -19.75
C GLU A 41 -8.20 1.47 -20.29
N ALA A 42 -9.17 1.75 -19.41
CA ALA A 42 -10.44 2.36 -19.80
C ALA A 42 -10.30 3.81 -20.30
N TYR A 43 -9.44 4.63 -19.67
CA TYR A 43 -9.32 6.06 -19.99
C TYR A 43 -8.08 6.44 -20.81
N GLY A 44 -7.09 5.55 -20.91
CA GLY A 44 -5.80 5.83 -21.52
C GLY A 44 -4.94 6.82 -20.72
N TYR A 45 -3.71 7.04 -21.19
CA TYR A 45 -2.69 7.79 -20.44
C TYR A 45 -3.06 9.24 -20.13
N TYR A 46 -3.58 9.98 -21.12
CA TYR A 46 -3.81 11.42 -20.97
C TYR A 46 -4.96 11.74 -20.01
N GLN A 47 -6.09 11.05 -20.14
CA GLN A 47 -7.24 11.25 -19.27
C GLN A 47 -7.12 10.51 -17.94
N GLY A 48 -6.45 9.34 -17.95
CA GLY A 48 -6.25 8.50 -16.77
C GLY A 48 -5.41 9.18 -15.69
N ARG A 49 -4.49 10.08 -16.04
CA ARG A 49 -3.70 10.86 -15.06
C ARG A 49 -4.57 11.62 -14.05
N GLY A 50 -5.71 12.16 -14.51
CA GLY A 50 -6.66 12.86 -13.64
C GLY A 50 -7.68 11.89 -13.04
N LYS A 51 -8.32 11.08 -13.90
CA LYS A 51 -9.46 10.23 -13.52
C LYS A 51 -9.07 9.04 -12.62
N CYS A 52 -7.87 8.48 -12.81
CA CYS A 52 -7.37 7.33 -12.04
C CYS A 52 -6.47 7.74 -10.87
N LYS A 53 -6.55 9.01 -10.43
CA LYS A 53 -5.71 9.53 -9.35
C LYS A 53 -5.90 8.75 -8.05
N ASP A 54 -7.13 8.46 -7.68
CA ASP A 54 -7.45 7.78 -6.42
C ASP A 54 -6.85 6.37 -6.39
N TYR A 55 -7.04 5.59 -7.45
CA TYR A 55 -6.44 4.27 -7.58
C TYR A 55 -4.90 4.30 -7.55
N ARG A 56 -4.28 5.32 -8.16
CA ARG A 56 -2.83 5.51 -8.13
C ARG A 56 -2.35 5.84 -6.71
N ASP A 57 -3.08 6.69 -6.00
CA ASP A 57 -2.74 7.12 -4.65
C ASP A 57 -2.95 5.97 -3.64
N ASP A 58 -3.95 5.11 -3.84
CA ASP A 58 -4.17 3.88 -3.05
C ASP A 58 -3.06 2.86 -3.28
N LEU A 59 -2.66 2.61 -4.54
CA LEU A 59 -1.52 1.74 -4.83
C LEU A 59 -0.22 2.28 -4.20
N GLY A 60 0.00 3.60 -4.30
CA GLY A 60 1.14 4.26 -3.66
C GLY A 60 1.12 4.14 -2.13
N GLU A 61 -0.06 4.23 -1.52
CA GLU A 61 -0.24 4.02 -0.09
C GLU A 61 0.04 2.57 0.30
N CYS A 62 -0.44 1.58 -0.46
CA CYS A 62 -0.19 0.17 -0.15
C CYS A 62 1.31 -0.18 -0.18
N ILE A 63 2.05 0.36 -1.16
CA ILE A 63 3.48 0.12 -1.32
C ILE A 63 4.28 0.80 -0.20
N MET A 64 3.99 2.06 0.11
CA MET A 64 4.82 2.86 1.00
C MET A 64 4.31 2.95 2.46
N ARG A 65 3.02 2.71 2.68
CA ARG A 65 2.31 2.70 3.97
C ARG A 65 2.40 3.99 4.79
N TRP A 66 2.69 5.13 4.14
CA TRP A 66 2.84 6.42 4.82
C TRP A 66 1.62 6.80 5.67
N LYS A 67 0.40 6.71 5.10
CA LYS A 67 -0.82 7.10 5.83
C LYS A 67 -1.06 6.15 7.00
N GLN A 68 -0.90 4.85 6.80
CA GLN A 68 -0.97 3.87 7.88
C GLN A 68 0.03 4.17 9.02
N MET A 69 1.29 4.44 8.70
CA MET A 69 2.33 4.77 9.68
C MET A 69 1.97 6.02 10.48
N PHE A 70 1.67 7.13 9.79
CA PHE A 70 1.28 8.37 10.46
C PHE A 70 0.05 8.20 11.36
N ARG A 71 -0.94 7.42 10.91
CA ARG A 71 -2.10 7.07 11.74
C ARG A 71 -1.68 6.31 13.01
N THR A 72 -0.81 5.31 12.88
CA THR A 72 -0.35 4.55 14.05
C THR A 72 0.44 5.40 15.03
N ASP A 73 1.26 6.33 14.55
CA ASP A 73 2.04 7.23 15.39
C ASP A 73 1.16 8.26 16.10
N ALA A 74 0.15 8.80 15.42
CA ALA A 74 -0.85 9.66 16.05
C ALA A 74 -1.62 8.94 17.18
N ILE A 75 -2.03 7.68 16.95
CA ILE A 75 -2.69 6.85 17.97
C ILE A 75 -1.75 6.60 19.17
N ARG A 76 -0.48 6.29 18.91
CA ARG A 76 0.53 6.08 19.97
C ARG A 76 0.77 7.36 20.78
N ALA A 77 0.88 8.51 20.13
CA ALA A 77 1.05 9.81 20.78
C ALA A 77 -0.15 10.16 21.67
N TRP A 78 -1.37 9.95 21.15
CA TRP A 78 -2.60 10.17 21.91
C TRP A 78 -2.68 9.28 23.16
N ARG A 79 -2.38 7.98 23.03
CA ARG A 79 -2.35 7.05 24.18
C ARG A 79 -1.32 7.44 25.22
N LYS A 80 -0.11 7.82 24.79
CA LYS A 80 0.96 8.30 25.68
C LYS A 80 0.49 9.51 26.50
N LYS A 81 -0.19 10.46 25.87
CA LYS A 81 -0.76 11.63 26.57
C LYS A 81 -1.84 11.22 27.58
N LYS A 82 -2.76 10.32 27.21
CA LYS A 82 -3.82 9.84 28.12
C LYS A 82 -3.30 9.06 29.32
N TYR A 83 -2.24 8.27 29.13
CA TYR A 83 -1.55 7.57 30.22
C TYR A 83 -0.87 8.56 31.17
N GLN A 84 -0.20 9.59 30.64
CA GLN A 84 0.41 10.66 31.46
C GLN A 84 -0.64 11.48 32.24
N GLU A 85 -1.83 11.69 31.67
CA GLU A 85 -2.98 12.31 32.34
C GLU A 85 -3.62 11.41 33.42
N GLY A 86 -3.18 10.16 33.58
CA GLY A 86 -3.76 9.19 34.51
C GLY A 86 -5.15 8.67 34.11
N LYS A 87 -5.65 9.03 32.92
CA LYS A 87 -6.97 8.62 32.40
C LYS A 87 -6.98 7.19 31.86
N LEU A 88 -5.80 6.63 31.58
CA LEU A 88 -5.63 5.29 31.06
C LEU A 88 -4.76 4.48 32.04
N LYS A 89 -5.28 3.34 32.52
CA LYS A 89 -4.58 2.48 33.49
C LYS A 89 -3.33 1.83 32.89
N GLU A 90 -3.42 1.44 31.62
CA GLU A 90 -2.34 0.73 30.91
C GLU A 90 -1.83 1.54 29.72
N LYS A 91 -0.52 1.48 29.49
CA LYS A 91 0.15 2.25 28.44
C LYS A 91 -0.01 1.63 27.05
N TYR A 92 -0.09 0.30 26.97
CA TYR A 92 -0.24 -0.47 25.75
C TYR A 92 -1.39 -1.47 25.91
N ALA A 93 -1.98 -1.88 24.78
CA ALA A 93 -2.92 -3.00 24.82
C ALA A 93 -2.14 -4.29 25.09
N GLU A 94 -2.79 -5.25 25.74
CA GLU A 94 -2.26 -6.60 25.88
C GLU A 94 -1.87 -7.17 24.50
N PRO A 95 -0.75 -7.90 24.42
CA PRO A 95 -0.38 -8.56 23.18
C PRO A 95 -1.49 -9.53 22.79
N PRO A 96 -1.75 -9.71 21.48
CA PRO A 96 -2.68 -10.74 21.05
C PRO A 96 -2.14 -12.11 21.50
N PRO A 97 -3.03 -13.09 21.78
CA PRO A 97 -2.59 -14.39 22.27
C PRO A 97 -1.73 -15.11 21.22
N LEU A 98 -0.84 -16.01 21.68
CA LEU A 98 0.16 -16.66 20.82
C LEU A 98 -0.43 -17.45 19.64
N ASP A 99 -1.67 -17.90 19.78
CA ASP A 99 -2.46 -18.63 18.78
C ASP A 99 -3.26 -17.73 17.84
N SER A 100 -3.19 -16.40 18.00
CA SER A 100 -3.85 -15.48 17.09
C SER A 100 -3.23 -15.56 15.69
N TYR A 101 -4.07 -15.76 14.68
CA TYR A 101 -3.65 -15.71 13.28
C TYR A 101 -3.12 -14.31 12.96
N SER A 102 -1.80 -14.21 12.77
CA SER A 102 -1.18 -13.04 12.19
C SER A 102 -1.16 -13.22 10.67
N PRO A 103 -1.87 -12.41 9.87
CA PRO A 103 -1.81 -12.46 8.40
C PRO A 103 -0.48 -11.90 7.86
N ALA A 104 0.64 -12.17 8.54
CA ALA A 104 1.96 -11.63 8.26
C ALA A 104 2.95 -12.72 7.81
N THR A 105 2.61 -13.39 6.71
CA THR A 105 3.58 -13.74 5.66
C THR A 105 2.93 -13.36 4.35
#